data_AF-A0A842Q152-F1
#
_entry.id   AF-A0A842Q152-F1
#
_cell.length_a   1.000
_cell.length_b   1.000
_cell.length_c   1.000
_cell.angle_alpha   90.00
_cell.angle_beta   90.00
_cell.angle_gamma   90.00
#
_symmetry.space_group_name_H-M   'P 1'
#
loop_
_entity.id
_entity.type
_entity.pdbx_description
1 polymer ?
#
loop_
_entity_poly.entity_id
_entity_poly.type
_entity_poly.pdbx_seq_one_letter_code
_entity_poly.pdbx_strand_id
1 'polypeptide(L)'
;ALVWILLSWKRAGKPSTTAAINGAISGLAGVTPAAGFISAQNSFFLGIILGFASYYAIILLKEHLKIDDALDVSSVHGVTGIVGSLAIGIIASTVINPAGPEGLLYGNPMQLAIQAMGVAVAAVLGFVGTLVIMKIINATIGLKVEEEEEDIGLDITQHAERAYVD
;
A
#
# COMPACT_ATOMS: atom_id res chain seq x y z
N ALA A 1 0.57 8.93 -9.59
CA ALA A 1 1.76 8.86 -10.49
C ALA A 1 2.59 10.14 -10.44
N LEU A 2 2.03 11.30 -10.85
CA LEU A 2 2.78 12.56 -10.94
C LEU A 2 3.45 12.99 -9.62
N VAL A 3 2.78 12.85 -8.48
CA VAL A 3 3.35 13.17 -7.16
C VAL A 3 4.64 12.38 -6.92
N TRP A 4 4.63 11.07 -7.14
CA TRP A 4 5.81 10.22 -7.00
C TRP A 4 6.93 10.62 -7.95
N ILE A 5 6.63 10.85 -9.24
CA ILE A 5 7.62 11.27 -10.23
C ILE A 5 8.29 12.58 -9.79
N LEU A 6 7.51 13.57 -9.38
CA LEU A 6 8.03 14.88 -8.99
C LEU A 6 8.91 14.78 -7.73
N LEU A 7 8.47 14.03 -6.72
CA LEU A 7 9.23 13.84 -5.48
C LEU A 7 10.51 13.02 -5.70
N SER A 8 10.41 11.91 -6.43
CA SER A 8 11.56 11.08 -6.75
C SER A 8 12.56 11.84 -7.64
N TRP A 9 12.07 12.61 -8.61
CA TRP A 9 12.93 13.41 -9.49
C TRP A 9 13.65 14.49 -8.69
N LYS A 10 12.94 15.23 -7.83
CA LYS A 10 13.56 16.22 -6.95
C LYS A 10 14.69 15.62 -6.11
N ARG A 11 14.55 14.37 -5.67
CA ARG A 11 15.54 13.68 -4.84
C ARG A 11 16.68 13.02 -5.62
N ALA A 12 16.37 12.37 -6.74
CA ALA A 12 17.31 11.55 -7.51
C ALA A 12 17.93 12.29 -8.72
N GLY A 13 17.47 13.51 -9.01
CA GLY A 13 17.95 14.34 -10.12
C GLY A 13 17.41 13.93 -11.51
N LYS A 14 16.72 12.79 -11.62
CA LYS A 14 16.13 12.29 -12.88
C LYS A 14 14.75 11.66 -12.68
N PRO A 15 13.86 11.71 -13.68
CA PRO A 15 12.58 11.01 -13.63
C PRO A 15 12.78 9.48 -13.64
N SER A 16 11.89 8.75 -12.97
CA SER A 16 11.95 7.29 -12.87
C SER A 16 10.63 6.63 -13.30
N THR A 17 10.73 5.60 -14.15
CA THR A 17 9.60 4.76 -14.54
C THR A 17 9.04 3.97 -13.35
N THR A 18 9.90 3.43 -12.48
CA THR A 18 9.45 2.71 -11.27
C THR A 18 8.70 3.64 -10.33
N ALA A 19 9.13 4.90 -10.20
CA ALA A 19 8.40 5.90 -9.43
C ALA A 19 7.03 6.22 -10.05
N ALA A 20 6.95 6.31 -11.39
CA ALA A 20 5.69 6.50 -12.08
C ALA A 20 4.70 5.37 -11.78
N ILE A 21 5.17 4.11 -11.88
CA ILE A 21 4.38 2.90 -11.62
C ILE A 21 3.96 2.84 -10.14
N ASN A 22 4.89 2.96 -9.19
CA ASN A 22 4.57 2.96 -7.75
C ASN A 22 3.54 4.03 -7.41
N GLY A 23 3.69 5.24 -7.97
CA GLY A 23 2.73 6.30 -7.78
C GLY A 23 1.38 6.06 -8.46
N ALA A 24 1.32 5.33 -9.57
CA ALA A 24 0.05 4.96 -10.21
C ALA A 24 -0.67 3.90 -9.38
N ILE A 25 0.02 2.82 -8.99
CA ILE A 25 -0.51 1.74 -8.17
C ILE A 25 -0.97 2.29 -6.81
N SER A 26 -0.19 3.16 -6.18
CA SER A 26 -0.57 3.80 -4.90
C SER A 26 -1.91 4.55 -4.98
N GLY A 27 -2.15 5.23 -6.10
CA GLY A 27 -3.42 5.91 -6.35
C GLY A 27 -4.58 4.93 -6.56
N LEU A 28 -4.36 3.89 -7.37
CA LEU A 28 -5.37 2.85 -7.67
C LEU A 28 -5.72 2.03 -6.42
N ALA A 29 -4.71 1.48 -5.74
CA ALA A 29 -4.87 0.71 -4.51
C ALA A 29 -5.53 1.55 -3.43
N GLY A 30 -5.06 2.79 -3.22
CA GLY A 30 -5.63 3.67 -2.21
C GLY A 30 -7.04 4.17 -2.52
N VAL A 31 -7.41 4.41 -3.78
CA VAL A 31 -8.78 4.86 -4.09
C VAL A 31 -9.79 3.71 -4.11
N THR A 32 -9.34 2.47 -4.27
CA THR A 32 -10.17 1.25 -4.32
C THR A 32 -11.33 1.24 -3.32
N PRO A 33 -11.13 1.45 -2.00
CA PRO A 33 -12.24 1.42 -1.05
C PRO A 33 -13.26 2.55 -1.28
N ALA A 34 -12.81 3.72 -1.74
CA ALA A 34 -13.63 4.93 -1.84
C ALA A 34 -14.25 5.16 -3.23
N ALA A 35 -13.85 4.42 -4.26
CA ALA A 35 -14.18 4.69 -5.66
C ALA A 35 -15.68 4.77 -5.94
N GLY A 36 -16.49 3.99 -5.22
CA GLY A 36 -17.95 3.99 -5.34
C GLY A 36 -18.69 4.97 -4.42
N PHE A 37 -18.00 5.86 -3.72
CA PHE A 37 -18.60 6.73 -2.68
C PHE A 37 -18.22 8.21 -2.80
N ILE A 38 -17.24 8.56 -3.63
CA ILE A 38 -16.69 9.92 -3.72
C ILE A 38 -16.80 10.49 -5.14
N SER A 39 -16.88 11.82 -5.26
CA SER A 39 -16.91 12.49 -6.57
C SER A 39 -15.56 12.42 -7.30
N ALA A 40 -15.57 12.65 -8.60
CA ALA A 40 -14.34 12.71 -9.40
C ALA A 40 -13.38 13.83 -8.95
N GLN A 41 -13.90 14.94 -8.46
CA GLN A 41 -13.08 16.02 -7.90
C GLN A 41 -12.41 15.58 -6.61
N ASN A 42 -13.16 14.91 -5.73
CA ASN A 42 -12.62 14.38 -4.48
C ASN A 42 -11.57 13.27 -4.73
N SER A 43 -11.77 12.41 -5.74
CA SER A 43 -10.80 11.37 -6.09
C SER A 43 -9.48 11.94 -6.63
N PHE A 44 -9.52 13.06 -7.35
CA PHE A 44 -8.31 13.77 -7.78
C PHE A 44 -7.46 14.23 -6.58
N PHE A 45 -8.07 14.91 -5.61
CA PHE A 45 -7.35 15.36 -4.41
C PHE A 45 -6.88 14.19 -3.54
N LEU A 46 -7.71 13.15 -3.40
CA LEU A 46 -7.31 11.93 -2.71
C LEU A 46 -6.09 11.28 -3.38
N GLY A 47 -6.05 11.22 -4.71
CA GLY A 47 -4.90 10.69 -5.45
C GLY A 47 -3.59 11.44 -5.18
N ILE A 48 -3.65 12.77 -4.97
CA ILE A 48 -2.49 13.56 -4.55
C ILE A 48 -2.05 13.14 -3.14
N ILE A 49 -2.98 13.07 -2.19
CA ILE A 49 -2.72 12.65 -0.80
C ILE A 49 -2.11 11.25 -0.76
N LEU A 50 -2.69 10.30 -1.50
CA LEU A 50 -2.20 8.91 -1.59
C LEU A 50 -0.78 8.85 -2.17
N GLY A 51 -0.47 9.69 -3.17
CA GLY A 51 0.87 9.80 -3.72
C GLY A 51 1.90 10.25 -2.68
N PHE A 52 1.57 11.26 -1.86
CA PHE A 52 2.43 11.72 -0.77
C PHE A 52 2.54 10.69 0.35
N ALA A 53 1.41 10.12 0.77
CA ALA A 53 1.36 9.12 1.84
C ALA A 53 2.26 7.92 1.52
N SER A 54 2.13 7.39 0.30
CA SER A 54 2.96 6.28 -0.18
C SER A 54 4.45 6.65 -0.28
N TYR A 55 4.79 7.81 -0.86
CA TYR A 55 6.19 8.23 -1.01
C TYR A 55 6.90 8.48 0.34
N TYR A 56 6.23 9.04 1.33
CA TYR A 56 6.83 9.19 2.65
C TYR A 56 6.81 7.89 3.44
N ALA A 57 5.84 7.01 3.21
CA ALA A 57 5.82 5.68 3.82
C ALA A 57 7.02 4.83 3.38
N ILE A 58 7.38 4.81 2.10
CA ILE A 58 8.57 4.08 1.64
C ILE A 58 9.86 4.62 2.31
N ILE A 59 9.99 5.95 2.44
CA ILE A 59 11.14 6.58 3.12
C ILE A 59 11.19 6.18 4.59
N LEU A 60 10.04 6.20 5.26
CA LEU A 60 9.95 5.78 6.66
C LEU A 60 10.33 4.30 6.81
N LEU A 61 9.71 3.41 6.04
CA LEU A 61 9.90 1.97 6.16
C LEU A 61 11.33 1.54 5.81
N LYS A 62 11.86 1.99 4.66
CA LYS A 62 13.17 1.53 4.17
C LYS A 62 14.34 2.30 4.79
N GLU A 63 14.24 3.61 4.89
CA GLU A 63 15.41 4.42 5.28
C GLU A 63 15.54 4.60 6.79
N HIS A 64 14.41 4.69 7.50
CA HIS A 64 14.39 4.94 8.94
C HIS A 64 14.18 3.66 9.74
N LEU A 65 13.21 2.82 9.34
CA LEU A 65 12.89 1.58 10.04
C LEU A 65 13.69 0.37 9.56
N LYS A 66 14.40 0.49 8.43
CA LYS A 66 15.22 -0.57 7.83
C LYS A 66 14.44 -1.87 7.58
N ILE A 67 13.16 -1.76 7.26
CA ILE A 67 12.32 -2.89 6.90
C ILE A 67 12.54 -3.20 5.43
N ASP A 68 12.97 -4.43 5.13
CA ASP A 68 13.13 -4.92 3.77
C ASP A 68 11.79 -5.36 3.17
N ASP A 69 11.02 -4.36 2.74
CA ASP A 69 9.83 -4.56 1.91
C ASP A 69 10.25 -4.59 0.44
N ALA A 70 10.63 -5.78 -0.03
CA ALA A 70 11.28 -5.99 -1.33
C ALA A 70 10.57 -5.27 -2.50
N LEU A 71 9.22 -5.28 -2.51
CA LEU A 71 8.39 -4.73 -3.59
C LEU A 71 7.57 -3.49 -3.17
N ASP A 72 7.92 -2.85 -2.05
CA ASP A 72 7.25 -1.65 -1.53
C ASP A 72 5.75 -1.84 -1.19
N VAL A 73 5.29 -3.08 -0.99
CA VAL A 73 3.87 -3.45 -0.88
C VAL A 73 3.20 -2.73 0.30
N SER A 74 3.89 -2.62 1.43
CA SER A 74 3.38 -1.97 2.64
C SER A 74 3.14 -0.47 2.41
N SER A 75 4.01 0.20 1.67
CA SER A 75 3.87 1.62 1.35
C SER A 75 2.81 1.88 0.27
N VAL A 76 2.78 1.03 -0.76
CA VAL A 76 1.94 1.20 -1.96
C VAL A 76 0.52 0.68 -1.77
N HIS A 77 0.30 -0.35 -0.94
CA HIS A 77 -1.00 -0.95 -0.67
C HIS A 77 -1.44 -0.77 0.79
N GLY A 78 -0.56 -1.04 1.75
CA GLY A 78 -0.90 -0.97 3.18
C GLY A 78 -1.29 0.45 3.61
N VAL A 79 -0.34 1.39 3.50
CA VAL A 79 -0.56 2.78 3.93
C VAL A 79 -1.62 3.48 3.08
N THR A 80 -1.59 3.32 1.76
CA THR A 80 -2.59 3.93 0.86
C THR A 80 -3.98 3.35 1.08
N GLY A 81 -4.10 2.04 1.33
CA GLY A 81 -5.37 1.39 1.65
C GLY A 81 -5.96 1.89 2.97
N ILE A 82 -5.13 2.15 3.98
CA ILE A 82 -5.54 2.81 5.23
C ILE A 82 -6.08 4.21 4.94
N VAL A 83 -5.30 5.06 4.26
CA VAL A 83 -5.70 6.44 3.94
C VAL A 83 -6.97 6.48 3.11
N GLY A 84 -7.08 5.61 2.10
CA GLY A 84 -8.27 5.47 1.27
C GLY A 84 -9.52 5.03 2.02
N SER A 85 -9.38 4.04 2.90
CA SER A 85 -10.48 3.55 3.71
C SER A 85 -10.97 4.61 4.70
N LEU A 86 -10.06 5.38 5.29
CA LEU A 86 -10.40 6.52 6.14
C LEU A 86 -11.05 7.65 5.34
N ALA A 87 -10.68 7.84 4.07
CA ALA A 87 -11.29 8.86 3.22
C ALA A 87 -12.80 8.65 3.05
N ILE A 88 -13.31 7.41 3.00
CA ILE A 88 -14.77 7.13 3.04
C ILE A 88 -15.39 7.82 4.26
N GLY A 89 -14.74 7.70 5.41
CA GLY A 89 -15.17 8.28 6.68
C GLY A 89 -15.27 9.80 6.68
N ILE A 90 -14.57 10.46 5.76
CA ILE A 90 -14.47 11.91 5.70
C ILE A 90 -15.35 12.46 4.58
N ILE A 91 -15.26 11.87 3.38
CA ILE A 91 -15.74 12.46 2.12
C ILE A 91 -16.68 11.56 1.30
N ALA A 92 -17.17 10.45 1.83
CA ALA A 92 -18.25 9.68 1.18
C ALA A 92 -19.54 10.51 1.10
N SER A 93 -20.28 10.35 0.01
CA SER A 93 -21.54 11.08 -0.21
C SER A 93 -22.65 10.22 -0.80
N THR A 94 -23.87 10.36 -0.27
CA THR A 94 -25.05 9.66 -0.81
C THR A 94 -25.51 10.23 -2.15
N VAL A 95 -25.06 11.44 -2.51
CA VAL A 95 -25.24 11.99 -3.87
C VAL A 95 -24.51 11.13 -4.91
N ILE A 96 -23.36 10.56 -4.54
CA ILE A 96 -22.58 9.67 -5.41
C ILE A 96 -23.12 8.24 -5.31
N ASN A 97 -23.47 7.78 -4.12
CA ASN A 97 -24.01 6.45 -3.89
C ASN A 97 -25.15 6.49 -2.86
N PRO A 98 -26.42 6.49 -3.31
CA PRO A 98 -27.57 6.57 -2.42
C PRO A 98 -27.70 5.42 -1.41
N ALA A 99 -27.04 4.28 -1.67
CA ALA A 99 -27.00 3.14 -0.75
C ALA A 99 -25.76 3.16 0.18
N GLY A 100 -24.86 4.13 0.00
CA GLY A 100 -23.64 4.31 0.78
C GLY A 100 -23.84 5.20 2.02
N PRO A 101 -22.79 5.40 2.81
CA PRO A 101 -22.82 6.30 3.95
C PRO A 101 -22.55 7.76 3.53
N GLU A 102 -22.97 8.70 4.37
CA GLU A 102 -22.37 10.03 4.41
C GLU A 102 -21.07 10.00 5.22
N GLY A 103 -20.08 10.79 4.81
CA GLY A 103 -18.87 11.05 5.56
C GLY A 103 -19.00 12.20 6.56
N LEU A 104 -17.92 12.46 7.31
CA LEU A 104 -17.82 13.55 8.27
C LEU A 104 -18.20 14.91 7.67
N LEU A 105 -17.70 15.23 6.48
CA LEU A 105 -17.96 16.54 5.84
C LEU A 105 -19.39 16.68 5.31
N TYR A 106 -20.16 15.59 5.29
CA TYR A 106 -21.54 15.55 4.84
C TYR A 106 -22.52 15.24 5.98
N GLY A 107 -22.07 15.37 7.24
CA GLY A 107 -22.93 15.36 8.42
C GLY A 107 -22.91 14.06 9.24
N ASN A 108 -22.08 13.08 8.89
CA ASN A 108 -21.98 11.83 9.63
C ASN A 108 -20.55 11.61 10.20
N PRO A 109 -20.21 12.24 11.34
CA PRO A 109 -18.90 12.08 11.98
C PRO A 109 -18.60 10.63 12.42
N MET A 110 -19.65 9.84 12.69
CA MET A 110 -19.49 8.45 13.12
C MET A 110 -18.88 7.57 12.02
N GLN A 111 -19.05 7.94 10.75
CA GLN A 111 -18.49 7.16 9.64
C GLN A 111 -16.97 7.05 9.73
N LEU A 112 -16.27 8.12 10.14
CA LEU A 112 -14.82 8.06 10.32
C LEU A 112 -14.41 7.05 11.40
N ALA A 113 -15.15 6.97 12.51
CA ALA A 113 -14.89 5.99 13.55
C ALA A 113 -15.14 4.55 13.06
N ILE A 114 -16.19 4.33 12.27
CA ILE A 114 -16.51 3.03 11.65
C ILE A 114 -15.37 2.61 10.71
N GLN A 115 -14.91 3.51 9.84
CA GLN A 115 -13.79 3.22 8.94
C GLN A 115 -12.49 2.94 9.70
N ALA A 116 -12.19 3.74 10.73
CA ALA A 116 -11.02 3.53 11.57
C ALA A 116 -11.04 2.16 12.29
N MET A 117 -12.21 1.75 12.80
CA MET A 117 -12.40 0.44 13.39
C MET A 117 -12.19 -0.68 12.36
N GLY A 118 -12.79 -0.57 11.17
CA GLY A 118 -12.60 -1.55 10.09
C GLY A 118 -11.13 -1.67 9.67
N VAL A 119 -10.44 -0.54 9.52
CA VAL A 119 -9.00 -0.51 9.25
C VAL A 119 -8.20 -1.18 10.37
N ALA A 120 -8.49 -0.88 11.63
CA ALA A 120 -7.79 -1.46 12.77
C ALA A 120 -7.97 -2.98 12.83
N VAL A 121 -9.20 -3.47 12.64
CA VAL A 121 -9.50 -4.91 12.59
C VAL A 121 -8.76 -5.57 11.44
N ALA A 122 -8.83 -5.01 10.23
CA ALA A 122 -8.14 -5.54 9.06
C ALA A 122 -6.61 -5.54 9.24
N ALA A 123 -6.04 -4.47 9.80
CA ALA A 123 -4.61 -4.36 10.06
C ALA A 123 -4.15 -5.38 11.11
N VAL A 124 -4.91 -5.56 12.20
CA VAL A 124 -4.59 -6.55 13.24
C VAL A 124 -4.67 -7.97 12.67
N LEU A 125 -5.74 -8.31 11.97
CA LEU A 125 -5.88 -9.64 11.36
C LEU A 125 -4.79 -9.89 10.31
N GLY A 126 -4.55 -8.92 9.42
CA GLY A 126 -3.54 -9.02 8.38
C GLY A 126 -2.13 -9.14 8.95
N PHE A 127 -1.73 -8.26 9.88
CA PHE A 127 -0.39 -8.28 10.44
C PHE A 127 -0.18 -9.42 11.43
N VAL A 128 -1.00 -9.50 12.49
CA VAL A 128 -0.83 -10.51 13.55
C VAL A 128 -1.10 -11.90 13.02
N GLY A 129 -2.14 -12.08 12.21
CA GLY A 129 -2.45 -13.37 11.59
C GLY A 129 -1.31 -13.86 10.70
N THR A 130 -0.79 -12.99 9.82
CA THR A 130 0.35 -13.34 8.97
C THR A 130 1.60 -13.64 9.79
N LEU A 131 1.91 -12.85 10.83
CA LEU A 131 3.04 -13.12 11.71
C LEU A 131 2.94 -14.48 12.41
N VAL A 132 1.76 -14.85 12.89
CA VAL A 132 1.54 -16.17 13.51
C VAL A 132 1.77 -17.28 12.48
N ILE A 133 1.19 -17.16 11.29
CA ILE A 133 1.36 -18.13 10.20
C ILE A 133 2.83 -18.26 9.81
N MET A 134 3.53 -17.15 9.58
CA MET A 134 4.95 -17.14 9.23
C MET A 134 5.82 -17.77 10.32
N LYS A 135 5.55 -17.51 11.60
CA LYS A 135 6.28 -18.13 12.72
C LYS A 135 6.06 -19.64 12.79
N ILE A 136 4.83 -20.11 12.54
CA ILE A 136 4.52 -21.53 12.51
C ILE A 136 5.29 -22.19 11.36
N ILE A 137 5.21 -21.64 10.15
CA ILE A 137 5.94 -22.15 8.97
C ILE A 137 7.45 -22.20 9.24
N ASN A 138 8.01 -21.10 9.78
CA ASN A 138 9.44 -21.03 10.06
C ASN A 138 9.89 -22.05 11.12
N ALA A 139 9.03 -22.39 12.07
CA ALA A 139 9.34 -23.38 13.11
C ALA A 139 9.16 -24.84 12.66
N THR A 140 8.35 -25.10 11.62
CA THR A 140 8.03 -26.46 11.17
C THR A 140 8.81 -26.89 9.94
N ILE A 141 8.84 -26.06 8.90
CA ILE A 141 9.44 -26.40 7.60
C ILE A 141 10.56 -25.43 7.18
N GLY A 142 10.67 -24.29 7.87
CA GLY A 142 11.58 -23.21 7.47
C GLY A 142 10.92 -22.29 6.44
N LEU A 143 11.12 -20.97 6.59
CA LEU A 143 10.51 -19.97 5.71
C LEU A 143 11.49 -19.40 4.67
N LYS A 144 12.75 -19.21 5.07
CA LYS A 144 13.80 -18.62 4.23
C LYS A 144 14.78 -19.71 3.78
N VAL A 145 15.27 -19.60 2.55
CA VAL A 145 16.38 -20.43 2.06
C VAL A 145 17.67 -20.13 2.83
N GLU A 146 18.64 -21.02 2.74
CA GLU A 146 19.98 -20.80 3.30
C GLU A 146 20.68 -19.62 2.59
N GLU A 147 21.57 -18.92 3.29
CA GLU A 147 22.26 -17.73 2.77
C GLU A 147 23.08 -18.04 1.49
N GLU A 148 23.73 -19.20 1.44
CA GLU A 148 24.44 -19.66 0.25
C GLU A 148 23.50 -19.89 -0.95
N GLU A 149 22.27 -20.37 -0.70
CA GLU A 149 21.29 -20.56 -1.77
C GLU A 149 20.71 -19.25 -2.28
N GLU A 150 20.55 -18.27 -1.40
CA GLU A 150 20.14 -16.90 -1.74
C GLU A 150 21.21 -16.20 -2.60
N ASP A 151 22.49 -16.35 -2.24
CA ASP A 151 23.64 -15.79 -2.96
C ASP A 151 23.79 -16.38 -4.38
N ILE A 152 23.55 -17.70 -4.55
CA ILE A 152 23.55 -18.36 -5.86
C ILE A 152 22.35 -17.92 -6.71
N GLY A 153 21.20 -17.72 -6.07
CA GLY A 153 19.94 -17.32 -6.69
C GLY A 153 18.92 -18.47 -6.79
N LEU A 154 17.66 -18.13 -6.48
CA LEU A 154 16.56 -19.11 -6.34
C LEU A 154 16.21 -19.83 -7.64
N ASP A 155 16.44 -19.22 -8.81
CA ASP A 155 16.24 -19.89 -10.11
C ASP A 155 17.08 -21.18 -10.20
N ILE A 156 18.32 -21.15 -9.71
CA ILE A 156 19.23 -22.30 -9.77
C ILE A 156 18.95 -23.25 -8.61
N THR A 157 18.85 -22.73 -7.40
CA THR A 157 18.80 -23.56 -6.18
C THR A 157 17.45 -24.21 -5.95
N GLN A 158 16.35 -23.52 -6.28
CA GLN A 158 14.98 -24.01 -6.09
C GLN A 158 14.35 -24.55 -7.37
N HIS A 159 14.78 -24.10 -8.56
CA HIS A 159 14.18 -24.48 -9.83
C HIS A 159 15.13 -25.22 -10.79
N ALA A 160 16.43 -25.27 -10.52
CA ALA A 160 17.45 -25.84 -11.41
C ALA A 160 17.43 -25.23 -12.84
N GLU A 161 17.01 -23.97 -12.95
CA GLU A 161 16.83 -23.24 -14.20
C GLU A 161 17.67 -21.93 -14.21
N ARG A 162 17.73 -21.28 -15.37
CA ARG A 162 18.27 -19.92 -15.53
C ARG A 162 17.26 -19.08 -16.29
N ALA A 163 16.83 -17.94 -15.73
CA ALA A 163 15.86 -17.06 -16.41
C ALA A 163 16.38 -16.51 -17.74
N TYR A 164 17.69 -16.27 -17.83
CA TYR A 164 18.35 -15.79 -19.05
C TYR A 164 19.60 -16.63 -19.31
N VAL A 165 19.75 -17.05 -20.56
CA VAL A 165 20.96 -17.68 -21.09
C VAL A 165 21.72 -16.59 -21.84
N ASP A 166 22.84 -16.14 -21.27
CA ASP A 166 23.84 -15.41 -22.06
C ASP A 166 24.43 -16.34 -23.14
#